data_AF-A0A7R7GC48-F1
#
_entry.id   AF-A0A7R7GC48-F1
#
_cell.length_a   1.000
_cell.length_b   1.000
_cell.length_c   1.000
_cell.angle_alpha   90.00
_cell.angle_beta   90.00
_cell.angle_gamma   90.00
#
_symmetry.space_group_name_H-M   'P 1'
#
loop_
_entity.id
_entity.type
_entity.pdbx_description
1 polymer ?
#
loop_
_entity_poly.entity_id
_entity_poly.type
_entity_poly.pdbx_seq_one_letter_code
_entity_poly.pdbx_strand_id
1 'polypeptide(L)'
;MDKTRTVLQINNQSQLFIGGRWQTLDDEQRKWLYEYSSGLHYVVPKMIVLATEGVDLAIDTIEHVYLGLVGSDHESYERLNTAMKRVQNRVKDKFRHASNHYFIGPGSLESVDDFVDSEIEAQLEEAISTSVGGILSAISGINTNSGEVNQEKVAEITRQLNNVGEQLDVGDKATTLRKKAEWFCEKLKRLDIAEEKLRESVPAFEAYNIITVQKRKPD
;
A
#
# COMPACT_ATOMS: atom_id res chain seq x y z
N MET A 1 7.11 10.93 29.43
CA MET A 1 7.64 9.54 29.55
C MET A 1 6.59 8.47 29.20
N ASP A 2 5.34 8.80 28.84
CA ASP A 2 4.28 7.79 28.59
C ASP A 2 4.20 7.19 27.17
N LYS A 3 4.96 7.69 26.19
CA LYS A 3 4.77 7.29 24.77
C LYS A 3 5.40 5.95 24.37
N THR A 4 6.05 5.23 25.29
CA THR A 4 6.76 3.96 25.00
C THR A 4 6.23 2.76 25.80
N ARG A 5 5.13 2.92 26.55
CA ARG A 5 4.57 1.85 27.37
C ARG A 5 3.69 0.93 26.54
N THR A 6 3.98 -0.37 26.53
CA THR A 6 3.11 -1.40 25.96
C THR A 6 1.75 -1.38 26.65
N VAL A 7 0.70 -1.08 25.90
CA VAL A 7 -0.68 -1.01 26.40
C VAL A 7 -1.41 -2.34 26.29
N LEU A 8 -1.14 -3.09 25.22
CA LEU A 8 -1.72 -4.39 24.92
C LEU A 8 -0.60 -5.34 24.52
N GLN A 9 -0.57 -6.53 25.11
CA GLN A 9 0.40 -7.57 24.76
C GLN A 9 -0.29 -8.94 24.79
N ILE A 10 -0.05 -9.73 23.74
CA ILE A 10 -0.54 -11.10 23.65
C ILE A 10 0.66 -12.04 23.52
N ASN A 11 0.87 -12.90 24.51
CA ASN A 11 1.95 -13.90 24.48
C ASN A 11 1.38 -15.27 24.08
N ASN A 12 2.18 -16.04 23.34
CA ASN A 12 1.86 -17.42 22.94
C ASN A 12 0.44 -17.59 22.33
N GLN A 13 -0.07 -16.54 21.70
CA GLN A 13 -1.41 -16.47 21.08
C GLN A 13 -2.60 -16.62 22.06
N SER A 14 -2.39 -16.74 23.37
CA SER A 14 -3.47 -17.06 24.31
C SER A 14 -3.35 -16.39 25.67
N GLN A 15 -2.33 -15.56 25.88
CA GLN A 15 -2.07 -14.89 27.15
C GLN A 15 -2.21 -13.39 26.97
N LEU A 16 -3.27 -12.79 27.54
CA LEU A 16 -3.56 -11.38 27.40
C LEU A 16 -3.00 -10.56 28.57
N PHE A 17 -2.24 -9.52 28.25
CA PHE A 17 -1.76 -8.52 29.18
C PHE A 17 -2.23 -7.13 28.76
N ILE A 18 -2.78 -6.38 29.71
CA ILE A 18 -3.27 -5.01 29.50
C ILE A 18 -2.59 -4.10 30.50
N GLY A 19 -1.83 -3.12 30.00
CA GLY A 19 -0.98 -2.25 30.81
C GLY A 19 0.01 -3.03 31.70
N GLY A 20 0.49 -4.19 31.22
CA GLY A 20 1.39 -5.09 31.96
C GLY A 20 0.70 -6.03 32.96
N ARG A 21 -0.64 -6.03 33.05
CA ARG A 21 -1.40 -6.91 33.96
C ARG A 21 -2.01 -8.08 33.21
N TRP A 22 -1.74 -9.30 33.69
CA TRP A 22 -2.38 -10.52 33.19
C TRP A 22 -3.90 -10.47 33.34
N GLN A 23 -4.61 -10.81 32.26
CA GLN A 23 -6.06 -10.96 32.26
C GLN A 23 -6.43 -12.44 32.38
N THR A 24 -7.29 -12.77 33.34
CA THR A 24 -7.82 -14.13 33.47
C THR A 24 -8.95 -14.30 32.45
N LEU A 25 -8.83 -15.31 31.60
CA LEU A 25 -9.76 -15.58 30.52
C LEU A 25 -10.39 -16.95 30.67
N ASP A 26 -11.70 -17.04 30.43
CA ASP A 26 -12.39 -18.32 30.29
C ASP A 26 -11.98 -19.05 28.98
N ASP A 27 -12.55 -20.23 28.75
CA ASP A 27 -12.21 -21.05 27.58
C ASP A 27 -12.67 -20.40 26.25
N GLU A 28 -13.78 -19.67 26.26
CA GLU A 28 -14.34 -19.03 25.07
C GLU A 28 -13.54 -17.78 24.70
N GLN A 29 -13.23 -16.94 25.69
CA GLN A 29 -12.35 -15.77 25.56
C GLN A 29 -10.95 -16.17 25.07
N ARG A 30 -10.39 -17.27 25.59
CA ARG A 30 -9.10 -17.79 25.09
C ARG A 30 -9.16 -18.22 23.64
N LYS A 31 -10.28 -18.81 23.20
CA LYS A 31 -10.48 -19.19 21.81
C LYS A 31 -10.54 -17.96 20.90
N TRP A 32 -11.27 -16.92 21.28
CA TRP A 32 -11.31 -15.66 20.52
C TRP A 32 -9.95 -14.97 20.48
N LEU A 33 -9.22 -14.93 21.60
CA LEU A 33 -7.87 -14.37 21.65
C LEU A 33 -6.89 -15.12 20.74
N TYR A 34 -7.01 -16.45 20.68
CA TYR A 34 -6.23 -17.27 19.77
C TYR A 34 -6.57 -16.98 18.31
N GLU A 35 -7.85 -16.94 17.95
CA GLU A 35 -8.30 -16.62 16.59
C GLU A 35 -7.81 -15.23 16.16
N TYR A 36 -7.99 -14.23 17.03
CA TYR A 36 -7.54 -12.86 16.83
C TYR A 36 -6.02 -12.76 16.62
N SER A 37 -5.23 -13.28 17.58
CA SER A 37 -3.78 -13.12 17.57
C SER A 37 -3.07 -13.96 16.49
N SER A 38 -3.50 -15.21 16.28
CA SER A 38 -2.97 -16.06 15.21
C SER A 38 -3.31 -15.50 13.83
N GLY A 39 -4.53 -14.98 13.68
CA GLY A 39 -4.98 -14.31 12.47
C GLY A 39 -4.16 -13.08 12.14
N LEU A 40 -3.92 -12.19 13.11
CA LEU A 40 -3.09 -11.00 12.91
C LEU A 40 -1.64 -11.36 12.53
N HIS A 41 -1.03 -12.32 13.23
CA HIS A 41 0.31 -12.82 12.90
C HIS A 41 0.39 -13.43 11.50
N TYR A 42 -0.72 -13.92 10.96
CA TYR A 42 -0.76 -14.49 9.63
C TYR A 42 -1.07 -13.46 8.53
N VAL A 43 -1.98 -12.53 8.78
CA VAL A 43 -2.51 -11.55 7.82
C VAL A 43 -1.58 -10.35 7.66
N VAL A 44 -1.19 -9.70 8.76
CA VAL A 44 -0.41 -8.46 8.74
C VAL A 44 0.88 -8.59 7.91
N PRO A 45 1.70 -9.65 8.09
CA PRO A 45 2.91 -9.84 7.28
C PRO A 45 2.68 -9.90 5.78
N LYS A 46 1.59 -10.55 5.37
CA LYS A 46 1.31 -10.78 3.96
C LYS A 46 0.65 -9.57 3.31
N MET A 47 -0.05 -8.76 4.10
CA MET A 47 -0.56 -7.46 3.64
C MET A 47 0.59 -6.52 3.26
N ILE A 48 1.72 -6.58 3.98
CA ILE A 48 2.93 -5.81 3.66
C ILE A 48 3.50 -6.24 2.30
N VAL A 49 3.56 -7.56 2.07
CA VAL A 49 3.99 -8.12 0.78
C VAL A 49 3.05 -7.64 -0.32
N LEU A 50 1.74 -7.67 -0.10
CA LEU A 50 0.75 -7.19 -1.07
C LEU A 50 0.93 -5.70 -1.41
N ALA A 51 1.14 -4.85 -0.40
CA ALA A 51 1.37 -3.42 -0.62
C ALA A 51 2.63 -3.19 -1.48
N THR A 52 3.69 -3.98 -1.23
CA THR A 52 4.92 -3.93 -2.01
C THR A 52 4.68 -4.41 -3.45
N GLU A 53 3.97 -5.53 -3.65
CA GLU A 53 3.61 -6.05 -4.98
C GLU A 53 2.78 -5.03 -5.79
N GLY A 54 1.90 -4.28 -5.13
CA GLY A 54 1.10 -3.23 -5.77
C GLY A 54 1.92 -2.05 -6.26
N VAL A 55 2.86 -1.58 -5.44
CA VAL A 55 3.82 -0.53 -5.84
C VAL A 55 4.71 -1.02 -6.98
N ASP A 56 5.23 -2.24 -6.89
CA ASP A 56 6.08 -2.83 -7.93
C ASP A 56 5.34 -2.92 -9.28
N LEU A 57 4.06 -3.33 -9.27
CA LEU A 57 3.23 -3.35 -10.47
C LEU A 57 3.03 -1.96 -11.08
N ALA A 58 2.81 -0.94 -10.25
CA ALA A 58 2.66 0.44 -10.71
C ALA A 58 3.95 0.96 -11.36
N ILE A 59 5.10 0.70 -10.74
CA ILE A 59 6.41 1.08 -11.26
C ILE A 59 6.69 0.38 -12.60
N ASP A 60 6.49 -0.94 -12.66
CA ASP A 60 6.65 -1.76 -13.87
C ASP A 60 5.79 -1.23 -15.03
N THR A 61 4.55 -0.85 -14.75
CA THR A 61 3.63 -0.29 -15.74
C THR A 61 4.12 1.06 -16.27
N ILE A 62 4.54 1.96 -15.38
CA ILE A 62 5.02 3.30 -15.76
C ILE A 62 6.33 3.21 -16.56
N GLU A 63 7.25 2.33 -16.13
CA GLU A 63 8.51 2.06 -16.83
C GLU A 63 8.25 1.59 -18.27
N HIS A 64 7.37 0.61 -18.47
CA HIS A 64 7.05 0.10 -19.80
C HIS A 64 6.36 1.14 -20.70
N VAL A 65 5.41 1.92 -20.15
CA VAL A 65 4.77 3.02 -20.89
C VAL A 65 5.81 4.06 -21.31
N TYR A 66 6.72 4.43 -20.41
CA TYR A 66 7.76 5.41 -20.70
C TYR A 66 8.74 4.90 -21.76
N LEU A 67 9.24 3.68 -21.63
CA LEU A 67 10.14 3.05 -22.60
C LEU A 67 9.47 2.91 -23.98
N GLY A 68 8.18 2.56 -24.03
CA GLY A 68 7.43 2.43 -25.27
C GLY A 68 7.19 3.77 -26.00
N LEU A 69 7.17 4.89 -25.28
CA LEU A 69 6.95 6.22 -25.84
C LEU A 69 8.24 7.00 -26.18
N VAL A 70 9.28 6.87 -25.35
CA VAL A 70 10.48 7.72 -25.43
C VAL A 70 11.75 6.93 -25.81
N GLY A 71 11.75 5.62 -25.60
CA GLY A 71 12.97 4.81 -25.64
C GLY A 71 13.84 4.98 -24.39
N SER A 72 14.89 4.17 -24.28
CA SER A 72 15.71 4.05 -23.05
C SER A 72 16.78 5.15 -22.86
N ASP A 73 16.88 6.13 -23.76
CA ASP A 73 18.09 6.96 -23.92
C ASP A 73 17.93 8.40 -23.41
N HIS A 74 17.23 8.59 -22.28
CA HIS A 74 16.97 9.92 -21.72
C HIS A 74 17.26 10.01 -20.22
N GLU A 75 17.94 11.09 -19.79
CA GLU A 75 18.21 11.42 -18.38
C GLU A 75 16.93 11.48 -17.52
N SER A 76 15.80 11.82 -18.14
CA SER A 76 14.47 11.83 -17.53
C SER A 76 14.03 10.44 -17.03
N TYR A 77 14.48 9.35 -17.68
CA TYR A 77 14.20 7.98 -17.26
C TYR A 77 14.84 7.64 -15.91
N GLU A 78 16.12 7.98 -15.74
CA GLU A 78 16.85 7.70 -14.50
C GLU A 78 16.26 8.46 -13.31
N ARG A 79 15.82 9.71 -13.53
CA ARG A 79 15.16 10.52 -12.51
C ARG A 79 13.82 9.92 -12.07
N LEU A 80 12.98 9.51 -13.03
CA LEU A 80 11.70 8.85 -12.76
C LEU A 80 11.91 7.52 -12.01
N ASN A 81 12.81 6.66 -12.48
CA ASN A 81 13.13 5.39 -11.81
C ASN A 81 13.66 5.60 -10.38
N THR A 82 14.51 6.62 -10.18
CA THR A 82 15.03 6.96 -8.84
C THR A 82 13.91 7.40 -7.90
N ALA A 83 12.99 8.25 -8.36
CA ALA A 83 11.83 8.68 -7.57
C ALA A 83 10.94 7.47 -7.20
N MET A 84 10.64 6.61 -8.17
CA MET A 84 9.85 5.39 -7.98
C MET A 84 10.48 4.42 -6.97
N LYS A 85 11.79 4.19 -7.06
CA LYS A 85 12.53 3.36 -6.10
C LYS A 85 12.50 3.94 -4.68
N ARG A 86 12.49 5.27 -4.53
CA ARG A 86 12.31 5.89 -3.20
C ARG A 86 10.93 5.58 -2.63
N VAL A 87 9.87 5.65 -3.44
CA VAL A 87 8.51 5.26 -3.01
C VAL A 87 8.49 3.81 -2.55
N GLN A 88 9.02 2.90 -3.36
CA GLN A 88 9.13 1.48 -3.02
C GLN A 88 9.87 1.25 -1.70
N ASN A 89 11.02 1.91 -1.52
CA ASN A 89 11.81 1.80 -0.29
C ASN A 89 11.08 2.38 0.92
N ARG A 90 10.36 3.50 0.79
CA ARG A 90 9.56 4.08 1.89
C ARG A 90 8.41 3.17 2.30
N VAL A 91 7.72 2.55 1.35
CA VAL A 91 6.66 1.57 1.64
C VAL A 91 7.24 0.35 2.37
N LYS A 92 8.39 -0.17 1.92
CA LYS A 92 9.11 -1.25 2.63
C LYS A 92 9.58 -0.80 4.03
N ASP A 93 10.03 0.44 4.16
CA ASP A 93 10.60 0.97 5.39
C ASP A 93 9.58 1.23 6.50
N LYS A 94 8.35 1.60 6.13
CA LYS A 94 7.24 1.77 7.09
C LYS A 94 6.91 0.46 7.82
N PHE A 95 7.16 -0.66 7.15
CA PHE A 95 6.97 -1.99 7.71
C PHE A 95 8.31 -2.59 8.10
N ARG A 96 8.78 -2.22 9.30
CA ARG A 96 10.06 -2.72 9.82
C ARG A 96 9.89 -4.19 10.21
N HIS A 97 10.55 -5.07 9.48
CA HIS A 97 10.72 -6.46 9.88
C HIS A 97 12.05 -6.59 10.64
N ALA A 98 12.00 -6.93 11.92
CA ALA A 98 13.19 -7.30 12.68
C ALA A 98 12.99 -8.69 13.31
N SER A 99 13.84 -9.63 12.86
CA SER A 99 13.80 -11.05 13.22
C SER A 99 12.48 -11.74 12.89
N ASN A 100 11.56 -11.80 13.86
CA ASN A 100 10.28 -12.51 13.78
C ASN A 100 9.11 -11.62 14.23
N HIS A 101 9.37 -10.30 14.34
CA HIS A 101 8.42 -9.31 14.82
C HIS A 101 8.19 -8.28 13.72
N TYR A 102 6.91 -7.96 13.51
CA TYR A 102 6.46 -6.93 12.60
C TYR A 102 6.22 -5.66 13.41
N PHE A 103 6.94 -4.60 13.08
CA PHE A 103 6.76 -3.30 13.72
C PHE A 103 6.18 -2.34 12.70
N ILE A 104 5.08 -1.71 13.08
CA ILE A 104 4.58 -0.52 12.40
C ILE A 104 5.20 0.66 13.16
N GLY A 105 6.12 1.38 12.51
CA GLY A 105 6.84 2.50 13.13
C GLY A 105 5.88 3.65 13.51
N PRO A 106 6.30 4.57 14.40
CA PRO A 106 5.50 5.75 14.72
C PRO A 106 5.23 6.58 13.46
N GLY A 107 3.95 6.71 13.14
CA GLY A 107 3.38 7.32 11.95
C GLY A 107 1.93 6.84 11.86
N SER A 108 0.99 7.74 11.59
CA SER A 108 -0.44 7.42 11.62
C SER A 108 -0.77 6.29 10.63
N LEU A 109 -1.58 5.34 11.10
CA LEU A 109 -2.36 4.40 10.27
C LEU A 109 -3.70 5.07 9.87
N GLU A 110 -3.74 6.41 9.79
CA GLU A 110 -5.01 7.15 9.71
C GLU A 110 -5.58 7.17 8.29
N SER A 111 -4.76 6.91 7.26
CA SER A 111 -5.26 6.67 5.91
C SER A 111 -4.21 5.97 5.02
N VAL A 112 -4.67 5.24 3.99
CA VAL A 112 -3.76 4.76 2.93
C VAL A 112 -3.18 5.94 2.14
N ASP A 113 -3.86 7.09 2.14
CA ASP A 113 -3.40 8.33 1.52
C ASP A 113 -2.11 8.87 2.18
N ASP A 114 -1.93 8.69 3.50
CA ASP A 114 -0.69 9.07 4.19
C ASP A 114 0.53 8.18 3.83
N PHE A 115 0.34 7.07 3.09
CA PHE A 115 1.47 6.31 2.54
C PHE A 115 2.17 7.07 1.40
N VAL A 116 1.46 7.99 0.75
CA VAL A 116 1.97 8.88 -0.29
C VAL A 116 1.97 10.30 0.28
N ASP A 117 2.97 10.60 1.09
CA ASP A 117 3.16 11.96 1.62
C ASP A 117 3.16 12.99 0.47
N SER A 118 2.70 14.22 0.73
CA SER A 118 2.70 15.34 -0.21
C SER A 118 4.05 15.53 -0.94
N GLU A 119 5.16 15.18 -0.28
CA GLU A 119 6.49 15.18 -0.87
C GLU A 119 6.65 14.12 -1.98
N ILE A 120 6.07 12.92 -1.81
CA ILE A 120 6.03 11.90 -2.87
C ILE A 120 5.16 12.38 -4.02
N GLU A 121 3.96 12.90 -3.75
CA GLU A 121 3.07 13.40 -4.79
C GLU A 121 3.78 14.47 -5.63
N ALA A 122 4.46 15.42 -4.98
CA ALA A 122 5.23 16.46 -5.65
C ALA A 122 6.41 15.90 -6.46
N GLN A 123 7.18 14.96 -5.91
CA GLN A 123 8.29 14.31 -6.63
C GLN A 123 7.79 13.48 -7.82
N LEU A 124 6.64 12.83 -7.67
CA LEU A 124 5.99 12.03 -8.71
C LEU A 124 5.45 12.94 -9.82
N GLU A 125 4.77 14.02 -9.44
CA GLU A 125 4.24 15.02 -10.36
C GLU A 125 5.36 15.73 -11.11
N GLU A 126 6.45 16.11 -10.45
CA GLU A 126 7.64 16.69 -11.09
C GLU A 126 8.30 15.71 -12.05
N ALA A 127 8.47 14.45 -11.63
CA ALA A 127 9.05 13.41 -12.47
C ALA A 127 8.17 13.10 -13.69
N ILE A 128 6.84 13.02 -13.52
CA ILE A 128 5.88 12.82 -14.60
C ILE A 128 5.83 14.06 -15.50
N SER A 129 5.81 15.28 -14.96
CA SER A 129 5.78 16.53 -15.72
C SER A 129 7.05 16.72 -16.55
N THR A 130 8.21 16.45 -15.96
CA THR A 130 9.51 16.44 -16.67
C THR A 130 9.57 15.31 -17.70
N SER A 131 8.98 14.17 -17.38
CA SER A 131 8.88 13.02 -18.28
C SER A 131 8.00 13.36 -19.47
N VAL A 132 6.77 13.85 -19.27
CA VAL A 132 5.83 14.32 -20.29
C VAL A 132 6.43 15.47 -21.11
N GLY A 133 7.12 16.41 -20.48
CA GLY A 133 7.90 17.44 -21.17
C GLY A 133 9.01 16.85 -22.05
N GLY A 134 9.69 15.80 -21.56
CA GLY A 134 10.66 15.01 -22.32
C GLY A 134 10.02 14.20 -23.46
N ILE A 135 8.86 13.57 -23.23
CA ILE A 135 8.08 12.83 -24.25
C ILE A 135 7.67 13.81 -25.36
N LEU A 136 7.10 14.96 -24.99
CA LEU A 136 6.68 15.99 -25.93
C LEU A 136 7.86 16.61 -26.68
N SER A 137 9.01 16.78 -26.01
CA SER A 137 10.25 17.30 -26.62
C SER A 137 10.95 16.29 -27.54
N ALA A 138 10.94 15.00 -27.19
CA ALA A 138 11.55 13.93 -27.98
C ALA A 138 10.70 13.58 -29.21
N ILE A 139 9.37 13.63 -29.06
CA ILE A 139 8.41 13.35 -30.13
C ILE A 139 8.14 14.60 -30.99
N SER A 140 8.45 15.80 -30.51
CA SER A 140 8.16 17.02 -31.25
C SER A 140 9.05 18.21 -30.88
N GLY A 141 9.56 18.91 -31.91
CA GLY A 141 10.03 20.29 -31.79
C GLY A 141 8.90 21.28 -31.49
N ILE A 142 8.14 21.07 -30.41
CA ILE A 142 7.12 22.02 -29.93
C ILE A 142 7.84 23.17 -29.24
N ASN A 143 7.83 24.33 -29.91
CA ASN A 143 7.89 25.61 -29.22
C ASN A 143 6.63 25.72 -28.35
N THR A 144 6.79 25.63 -27.03
CA THR A 144 5.73 25.79 -26.02
C THR A 144 5.09 27.19 -26.00
N ASN A 145 5.50 28.09 -26.90
CA ASN A 145 4.96 29.45 -27.05
C ASN A 145 3.65 29.54 -27.87
N SER A 146 3.22 28.48 -28.55
CA SER A 146 1.97 28.47 -29.33
C SER A 146 1.12 27.29 -28.92
N GLY A 147 0.13 27.50 -28.05
CA GLY A 147 -0.70 26.48 -27.39
C GLY A 147 -1.64 25.64 -28.28
N GLU A 148 -1.24 25.28 -29.50
CA GLU A 148 -2.00 24.38 -30.37
C GLU A 148 -1.53 22.94 -30.20
N VAL A 149 -2.31 22.14 -29.47
CA VAL A 149 -2.14 20.69 -29.39
C VAL A 149 -2.64 20.07 -30.70
N ASN A 150 -1.73 19.52 -31.50
CA ASN A 150 -2.08 18.88 -32.77
C ASN A 150 -2.82 17.55 -32.52
N GLN A 151 -4.10 17.48 -32.90
CA GLN A 151 -4.99 16.33 -32.67
C GLN A 151 -4.50 15.03 -33.33
N GLU A 152 -3.79 15.09 -34.46
CA GLU A 152 -3.23 13.91 -35.11
C GLU A 152 -2.10 13.28 -34.27
N LYS A 153 -1.28 14.12 -33.62
CA LYS A 153 -0.22 13.65 -32.73
C LYS A 153 -0.78 13.02 -31.44
N VAL A 154 -1.90 13.52 -30.92
CA VAL A 154 -2.60 12.90 -29.78
C VAL A 154 -3.13 11.51 -30.15
N ALA A 155 -3.64 11.35 -31.38
CA ALA A 155 -4.10 10.06 -31.88
C ALA A 155 -2.96 9.04 -32.07
N GLU A 156 -1.78 9.49 -32.53
CA GLU A 156 -0.55 8.70 -32.61
C GLU A 156 -0.12 8.19 -31.22
N ILE A 157 -0.10 9.07 -30.22
CA ILE A 157 0.25 8.73 -28.82
C ILE A 157 -0.73 7.71 -28.26
N THR A 158 -2.04 7.88 -28.51
CA THR A 158 -3.07 6.95 -28.04
C THR A 158 -2.88 5.56 -28.66
N ARG A 159 -2.49 5.47 -29.94
CA ARG A 159 -2.15 4.20 -30.59
C ARG A 159 -0.92 3.54 -29.99
N GLN A 160 0.15 4.29 -29.74
CA GLN A 160 1.36 3.77 -29.11
C GLN A 160 1.09 3.29 -27.68
N LEU A 161 0.31 4.04 -26.89
CA LEU A 161 -0.13 3.64 -25.56
C LEU A 161 -0.96 2.34 -25.58
N ASN A 162 -1.89 2.20 -26.53
CA ASN A 162 -2.68 0.98 -26.66
C ASN A 162 -1.82 -0.24 -27.02
N ASN A 163 -0.85 -0.08 -27.92
CA ASN A 163 0.07 -1.16 -28.30
C ASN A 163 0.98 -1.59 -27.14
N VAL A 164 1.47 -0.64 -26.35
CA VAL A 164 2.24 -0.94 -25.13
C VAL A 164 1.35 -1.64 -24.10
N GLY A 165 0.11 -1.18 -23.94
CA GLY A 165 -0.88 -1.80 -23.05
C GLY A 165 -1.20 -3.25 -23.39
N GLU A 166 -1.26 -3.62 -24.68
CA GLU A 166 -1.49 -5.01 -25.12
C GLU A 166 -0.27 -5.93 -24.90
N GLN A 167 0.94 -5.40 -24.90
CA GLN A 167 2.18 -6.17 -24.66
C GLN A 167 2.46 -6.41 -23.17
N LEU A 168 1.72 -5.73 -22.29
CA LEU A 168 1.91 -5.79 -20.85
C LEU A 168 1.02 -6.85 -20.19
N ASP A 169 1.62 -7.76 -19.41
CA ASP A 169 0.91 -8.72 -18.54
C ASP A 169 0.33 -8.05 -17.26
N VAL A 170 0.05 -6.76 -17.34
CA VAL A 170 -0.42 -5.96 -16.20
C VAL A 170 -1.85 -6.39 -15.80
N GLY A 171 -2.66 -6.85 -16.74
CA GLY A 171 -4.04 -7.30 -16.49
C GLY A 171 -4.13 -8.50 -15.53
N ASP A 172 -3.30 -9.52 -15.73
CA ASP A 172 -3.31 -10.73 -14.91
C ASP A 172 -2.66 -10.49 -13.55
N LYS A 173 -1.56 -9.73 -13.50
CA LYS A 173 -0.93 -9.28 -12.25
C LYS A 173 -1.90 -8.43 -11.41
N ALA A 174 -2.57 -7.45 -12.01
CA ALA A 174 -3.56 -6.61 -11.33
C ALA A 174 -4.75 -7.42 -10.83
N THR A 175 -5.25 -8.38 -11.63
CA THR A 175 -6.34 -9.26 -11.22
C THR A 175 -5.94 -10.14 -10.03
N THR A 176 -4.72 -10.66 -10.04
CA THR A 176 -4.17 -11.47 -8.94
C THR A 176 -4.04 -10.63 -7.67
N LEU A 177 -3.51 -9.42 -7.78
CA LEU A 177 -3.37 -8.48 -6.67
C LEU A 177 -4.74 -8.15 -6.05
N ARG A 178 -5.74 -7.86 -6.89
CA ARG A 178 -7.13 -7.60 -6.44
C ARG A 178 -7.72 -8.79 -5.69
N LYS A 179 -7.59 -10.01 -6.21
CA LYS A 179 -8.08 -11.22 -5.54
C LYS A 179 -7.41 -11.44 -4.18
N LYS A 180 -6.10 -11.20 -4.07
CA LYS A 180 -5.38 -11.24 -2.78
C LYS A 180 -5.93 -10.17 -1.82
N ALA A 181 -6.13 -8.94 -2.28
CA ALA A 181 -6.69 -7.85 -1.49
C ALA A 181 -8.09 -8.18 -0.94
N GLU A 182 -8.99 -8.67 -1.80
CA GLU A 182 -10.34 -9.12 -1.42
C GLU A 182 -10.29 -10.21 -0.35
N TRP A 183 -9.39 -11.19 -0.52
CA TRP A 183 -9.19 -12.24 0.48
C TRP A 183 -8.69 -11.69 1.82
N PHE A 184 -7.78 -10.71 1.83
CA PHE A 184 -7.35 -10.07 3.08
C PHE A 184 -8.48 -9.29 3.76
N CYS A 185 -9.30 -8.57 2.99
CA CYS A 185 -10.48 -7.89 3.53
C CYS A 185 -11.41 -8.88 4.23
N GLU A 186 -11.68 -10.03 3.60
CA GLU A 186 -12.50 -11.09 4.22
C GLU A 186 -11.85 -11.69 5.46
N LYS A 187 -10.53 -11.81 5.51
CA LYS A 187 -9.82 -12.25 6.72
C LYS A 187 -9.90 -11.23 7.83
N LEU A 188 -9.66 -9.94 7.55
CA LEU A 188 -9.76 -8.88 8.55
C LEU A 188 -11.17 -8.76 9.13
N LYS A 189 -12.22 -8.90 8.31
CA LYS A 189 -13.61 -8.96 8.79
C LYS A 189 -13.85 -10.08 9.82
N ARG A 190 -13.22 -11.25 9.64
CA ARG A 190 -13.34 -12.34 10.61
C ARG A 190 -12.58 -12.04 11.91
N LEU A 191 -11.43 -11.39 11.81
CA LEU A 191 -10.65 -10.99 12.97
C LEU A 191 -11.34 -9.87 13.76
N ASP A 192 -12.00 -8.94 13.07
CA ASP A 192 -12.86 -7.89 13.66
C ASP A 192 -13.98 -8.52 14.51
N ILE A 193 -14.62 -9.59 14.03
CA ILE A 193 -15.62 -10.32 14.82
C ILE A 193 -15.01 -10.94 16.09
N ALA A 194 -13.80 -11.50 16.01
CA ALA A 194 -13.12 -12.07 17.17
C ALA A 194 -12.68 -10.96 18.16
N GLU A 195 -12.24 -9.82 17.65
CA GLU A 195 -11.91 -8.63 18.43
C GLU A 195 -13.15 -8.09 19.15
N GLU A 196 -14.29 -7.95 18.48
CA GLU A 196 -15.50 -7.43 19.09
C GLU A 196 -16.00 -8.32 20.22
N LYS A 197 -15.95 -9.65 20.04
CA LYS A 197 -16.27 -10.60 21.11
C LYS A 197 -15.34 -10.46 22.32
N LEU A 198 -14.05 -10.18 22.10
CA LEU A 198 -13.11 -9.90 23.19
C LEU A 198 -13.43 -8.57 23.88
N ARG A 199 -13.77 -7.52 23.12
CA ARG A 199 -14.16 -6.21 23.65
C ARG A 199 -15.43 -6.29 24.51
N GLU A 200 -16.43 -7.06 24.06
CA GLU A 200 -17.69 -7.26 24.78
C GLU A 200 -17.54 -8.11 26.05
N SER A 201 -16.65 -9.12 26.02
CA SER A 201 -16.54 -10.11 27.09
C SER A 201 -15.42 -9.82 28.12
N VAL A 202 -14.40 -9.05 27.75
CA VAL A 202 -13.26 -8.73 28.61
C VAL A 202 -13.28 -7.22 28.87
N PRO A 203 -13.78 -6.74 30.03
CA PRO A 203 -13.92 -5.31 30.31
C PRO A 203 -12.62 -4.50 30.17
N ALA A 204 -11.49 -5.11 30.50
CA ALA A 204 -10.19 -4.46 30.34
C ALA A 204 -9.79 -4.27 28.87
N PHE A 205 -10.36 -5.05 27.94
CA PHE A 205 -10.07 -5.02 26.50
C PHE A 205 -11.00 -4.05 25.73
N GLU A 206 -12.12 -3.62 26.30
CA GLU A 206 -13.19 -2.82 25.66
C GLU A 206 -12.67 -1.61 24.85
N ALA A 207 -11.68 -0.90 25.40
CA ALA A 207 -11.11 0.32 24.83
C ALA A 207 -10.18 0.08 23.62
N TYR A 208 -9.83 -1.16 23.31
CA TYR A 208 -8.95 -1.50 22.19
C TYR A 208 -9.78 -1.94 20.99
N ASN A 209 -9.92 -1.03 20.03
CA ASN A 209 -10.50 -1.29 18.71
C ASN A 209 -9.41 -1.08 17.67
N ILE A 210 -8.69 -2.16 17.35
CA ILE A 210 -7.50 -2.16 16.50
C ILE A 210 -7.90 -2.39 15.03
N ILE A 211 -8.83 -3.31 14.76
CA ILE A 211 -9.30 -3.61 13.41
C ILE A 211 -10.59 -2.83 13.18
N THR A 212 -10.55 -1.87 12.26
CA THR A 212 -11.75 -1.14 11.84
C THR A 212 -12.07 -1.48 10.39
N VAL A 213 -13.21 -2.15 10.17
CA VAL A 213 -13.70 -2.39 8.81
C VAL A 213 -14.64 -1.24 8.43
N GLN A 214 -14.16 -0.30 7.63
CA GLN A 214 -15.02 0.73 7.07
C GLN A 214 -16.13 0.08 6.23
N LYS A 215 -17.39 0.37 6.56
CA LYS A 215 -18.51 0.06 5.68
C LYS A 215 -18.35 0.93 4.44
N ARG A 216 -18.09 0.30 3.29
CA ARG A 216 -18.01 0.99 2.00
C ARG A 216 -19.22 1.91 1.86
N LYS A 217 -18.98 3.22 1.68
CA LYS A 217 -20.05 4.17 1.36
C LYS A 217 -20.68 3.68 0.05
N PRO A 218 -22.01 3.49 -0.02
CA PRO A 218 -22.64 3.16 -1.30
C PRO A 218 -22.41 4.34 -2.24
N ASP A 219 -21.83 4.04 -3.40
CA ASP A 219 -21.71 4.98 -4.53
C ASP A 219 -23.09 5.48 -4.99
#